data_AF-X0VAY5-F1
#
_entry.id   AF-X0VAY5-F1
#
_cell.length_a   1.000
_cell.length_b   1.000
_cell.length_c   1.000
_cell.angle_alpha   90.00
_cell.angle_beta   90.00
_cell.angle_gamma   90.00
#
_symmetry.space_group_name_H-M   'P 1'
#
loop_
_entity.id
_entity.type
_entity.pdbx_description
1 polymer ?
#
loop_
_entity_poly.entity_id
_entity_poly.type
_entity_poly.pdbx_seq_one_letter_code
_entity_poly.pdbx_strand_id
1 'polypeptide(L)' 'DGKIRPCLLTDQEVNLKETLRRGGSDDEVRQRILEALDSKPDAHHLGDGNRPKWRKMAQIGG' A
#
# COMPACT_ATOMS: atom_id res chain seq x y z
N ASP A 1 1.58 2.80 -10.54
CA ASP A 1 2.74 3.49 -9.92
C ASP A 1 3.65 2.53 -9.11
N GLY A 2 3.19 1.31 -8.81
CA GLY A 2 4.02 0.22 -8.31
C GLY A 2 4.20 0.24 -6.79
N LYS A 3 3.19 0.75 -6.10
CA LYS A 3 3.09 0.75 -4.65
C LYS A 3 2.01 -0.22 -4.18
N ILE A 4 2.14 -0.73 -2.97
CA ILE A 4 1.14 -1.55 -2.30
C ILE A 4 0.25 -0.64 -1.45
N ARG A 5 -1.07 -0.73 -1.65
CA ARG A 5 -2.09 0.00 -0.89
C ARG A 5 -2.83 -1.00 0.02
N PRO A 6 -2.54 -1.06 1.33
CA PRO A 6 -3.09 -2.11 2.22
C PRO A 6 -4.59 -1.94 2.53
N CYS A 7 -5.11 -0.72 2.42
CA CYS A 7 -6.54 -0.43 2.48
C CYS A 7 -6.88 0.78 1.59
N LEU A 8 -8.02 0.72 0.90
CA LEU A 8 -8.46 1.76 -0.04
C LEU A 8 -8.93 3.05 0.64
N LEU A 9 -9.17 3.01 1.95
CA LEU A 9 -9.65 4.16 2.73
C LEU A 9 -8.54 4.92 3.48
N THR A 10 -7.27 4.54 3.28
CA THR A 10 -6.11 5.18 3.91
C THR A 10 -5.14 5.69 2.84
N ASP A 11 -4.40 6.74 3.19
CA ASP A 11 -3.35 7.32 2.34
C ASP A 11 -2.03 6.54 2.33
N GLN A 12 -1.89 5.51 3.18
CA GLN A 12 -0.67 4.75 3.36
C GLN A 12 -0.35 3.88 2.14
N GLU A 13 0.90 3.93 1.67
CA GLU A 13 1.39 3.17 0.53
C GLU A 13 2.83 2.71 0.77
N VAL A 14 3.18 1.49 0.36
CA VAL A 14 4.55 0.96 0.40
C VAL A 14 5.13 0.87 -1.01
N ASN A 15 6.30 1.46 -1.26
CA ASN A 15 6.91 1.47 -2.58
C ASN A 15 7.65 0.16 -2.90
N LEU A 16 7.01 -0.71 -3.68
CA LEU A 16 7.64 -1.96 -4.13
C LEU A 16 8.50 -1.76 -5.38
N LYS A 17 8.08 -0.86 -6.27
CA LYS A 17 8.75 -0.60 -7.56
C LYS A 17 10.22 -0.23 -7.43
N GLU A 18 10.56 0.56 -6.42
CA GLU A 18 11.95 0.96 -6.17
C GLU A 18 12.82 -0.26 -5.84
N THR A 19 12.35 -1.12 -4.94
CA THR A 19 13.03 -2.36 -4.55
C THR A 19 13.24 -3.28 -5.76
N LEU A 20 12.23 -3.40 -6.63
CA LEU A 20 12.35 -4.20 -7.86
C LEU A 20 13.33 -3.58 -8.86
N ARG A 21 13.28 -2.26 -9.07
CA ARG A 21 14.10 -1.59 -10.09
C ARG A 21 15.57 -1.51 -9.73
N ARG A 22 15.92 -1.55 -8.44
CA ARG A 22 17.32 -1.64 -8.00
C ARG A 22 17.88 -3.07 -8.05
N GLY A 23 17.08 -4.06 -8.48
CA GLY A 23 17.47 -5.46 -8.46
C GLY A 23 17.55 -6.03 -7.04
N GLY A 24 16.66 -5.57 -6.14
CA GLY A 24 16.63 -6.05 -4.77
C GLY A 24 16.32 -7.55 -4.67
N SER A 25 16.79 -8.18 -3.60
CA SER A 25 16.62 -9.61 -3.38
C SER A 25 15.17 -9.98 -3.04
N ASP A 26 14.85 -11.27 -3.13
CA ASP A 26 13.56 -11.80 -2.70
C ASP A 26 13.27 -11.49 -1.21
N ASP A 27 14.30 -11.47 -0.37
CA ASP A 27 14.15 -11.09 1.05
C ASP A 27 13.79 -9.61 1.22
N GLU A 28 14.37 -8.72 0.42
CA GLU A 28 14.00 -7.30 0.43
C GLU A 28 12.57 -7.10 -0.07
N VAL A 29 12.18 -7.81 -1.13
CA VAL A 29 10.80 -7.80 -1.63
C VAL A 29 9.83 -8.31 -0.56
N ARG A 30 10.17 -9.44 0.08
CA ARG A 30 9.41 -10.01 1.19
C ARG A 30 9.24 -9.01 2.32
N GLN A 31 10.32 -8.31 2.70
CA GLN A 31 10.27 -7.31 3.76
C GLN A 31 9.32 -6.16 3.43
N ARG A 32 9.30 -5.69 2.17
CA ARG A 32 8.33 -4.66 1.74
C ARG A 32 6.89 -5.14 1.76
N ILE A 33 6.65 -6.40 1.43
CA ILE A 33 5.31 -6.98 1.52
C ILE A 33 4.88 -7.09 2.99
N LEU A 34 5.77 -7.55 3.88
CA LEU A 34 5.50 -7.61 5.32
C LEU A 34 5.21 -6.22 5.90
N GLU A 35 5.98 -5.20 5.53
CA GLU A 35 5.72 -3.80 5.91
C GLU A 35 4.32 -3.32 5.49
N ALA A 36 3.87 -3.71 4.28
CA ALA A 36 2.52 -3.40 3.82
C ALA A 36 1.43 -4.18 4.60
N LEU A 37 1.71 -5.42 5.01
CA LEU A 37 0.79 -6.23 5.80
C LEU A 37 0.68 -5.70 7.24
N ASP A 38 1.79 -5.34 7.87
CA ASP A 38 1.83 -4.79 9.23
C ASP A 38 1.12 -3.43 9.34
N SER A 39 1.08 -2.68 8.24
CA SER A 39 0.35 -1.42 8.14
C SER A 39 -1.13 -1.56 7.77
N LYS A 40 -1.61 -2.80 7.56
CA LYS A 40 -3.01 -3.04 7.21
C LYS A 40 -3.90 -2.81 8.44
N PRO A 41 -4.92 -1.94 8.36
CA PRO A 41 -5.89 -1.81 9.43
C PRO A 41 -6.68 -3.12 9.58
N ASP A 42 -7.12 -3.39 10.81
CA ASP A 42 -7.97 -4.51 11.19
C ASP A 42 -9.28 -4.57 10.38
N ALA A 43 -9.89 -3.42 10.12
CA ALA A 43 -11.09 -3.29 9.31
C ALA A 43 -11.09 -2.02 8.44
N HIS A 44 -11.99 -1.99 7.45
CA HIS A 44 -12.10 -0.86 6.53
C HIS A 44 -12.79 0.37 7.12
N HIS A 45 -13.58 0.25 8.20
CA HIS A 45 -14.24 1.40 8.86
C HIS A 45 -15.04 2.32 7.91
N LEU A 46 -15.79 1.72 6.97
CA LEU A 46 -16.53 2.45 5.92
C LEU A 46 -17.54 3.48 6.47
N GLY A 47 -18.10 3.24 7.66
CA GLY A 47 -19.09 4.09 8.31
C GLY A 47 -18.52 5.33 9.00
N ASP A 48 -17.21 5.37 9.24
CA ASP A 48 -16.58 6.40 10.08
C ASP A 48 -16.30 7.69 9.31
N GLY A 49 -16.73 7.75 8.04
CA GLY A 49 -16.47 8.88 7.15
C GLY A 49 -15.01 9.02 6.72
N ASN A 50 -14.15 8.07 7.10
CA ASN A 50 -12.72 8.10 6.78
C ASN A 50 -12.51 7.94 5.28
N ARG A 51 -11.70 8.84 4.70
CA ARG A 51 -11.45 8.89 3.25
C ARG A 51 -10.00 9.23 2.98
N PRO A 52 -9.39 8.64 1.95
CA PRO A 52 -8.04 9.00 1.55
C PRO A 52 -8.04 10.45 1.06
N LYS A 53 -7.10 11.25 1.56
CA LYS A 53 -6.98 12.68 1.25
C LYS A 53 -6.18 12.90 -0.03
N TRP A 54 -5.23 12.01 -0.33
CA TRP A 54 -4.29 12.19 -1.42
C TRP A 54 -4.87 11.68 -2.75
N ARG A 55 -5.23 10.39 -2.82
CA ARG A 55 -5.72 9.75 -4.04
C ARG A 55 -6.79 8.72 -3.75
N LYS A 56 -7.87 8.74 -4.53
CA LYS A 56 -8.97 7.78 -4.48
C LYS A 56 -8.58 6.44 -5.11
N MET A 57 -9.31 5.39 -4.77
CA MET A 57 -9.15 4.06 -5.37
C MET A 57 -9.20 4.06 -6.91
N ALA A 58 -10.04 4.88 -7.53
CA ALA A 58 -10.10 4.97 -8.99
C ALA A 58 -8.79 5.51 -9.63
N GLN A 59 -7.88 6.10 -8.84
CA GLN A 59 -6.65 6.70 -9.33
C GLN A 59 -5.42 5.80 -9.17
N ILE A 60 -5.49 4.69 -8.41
CA ILE A 60 -4.31 3.86 -8.10
C ILE A 60 -3.98 2.81 -9.16
N GLY A 61 -4.84 2.65 -10.18
CA GLY A 61 -4.67 1.68 -11.26
C GLY A 61 -5.19 0.30 -10.88
N GLY A 62 -5.79 -0.38 -11.86
CA GLY A 62 -6.23 -1.77 -11.75
C GLY A 62 -5.19 -2.73 -12.30
#